data_AF-A0A7S1FDK3-F1
#
_entry.id   AF-A0A7S1FDK3-F1
#
_cell.length_a   1.000
_cell.length_b   1.000
_cell.length_c   1.000
_cell.angle_alpha   90.00
_cell.angle_beta   90.00
_cell.angle_gamma   90.00
#
_symmetry.space_group_name_H-M   'P 1'
#
loop_
_entity.id
_entity.type
_entity.pdbx_description
1 polymer ?
#
loop_
_entity_poly.entity_id
_entity_poly.type
_entity_poly.pdbx_seq_one_letter_code
_entity_poly.pdbx_strand_id
1 'polypeptide(L)'
;LSVTMTNDLNAPLNGEKSNCKTRCFEKVKTHKSWLWKDMTTECSKKKIGCYVTVFGAIIFSILLILGWSIQGIQTSWETLGCGPLMTRNYGYLKGGHTTWKNTTFDNKFNILPLDNGLTSPGNSKYMVDEWDTSTQQVGVVIGHWTRYSGIFWSTYVFDDENQKKTIFMRSRMLTMGSSHKIARCDREYEDVVVSEGMNYFTNFFRRAFGYVQSDTFKVWVGDKLVATAQEMNDQSIDFKSSETGLTVATARLYLKDDWHVSNHEKTPIPAWATNAFTAMWAFKISKSSKSSPEAMHM
;
A
#
# COMPACT_ATOMS: atom_id res chain seq x y z
N LEU A 1 -11.21 1.77 -83.31
CA LEU A 1 -11.14 2.20 -81.90
C LEU A 1 -9.69 2.49 -81.57
N SER A 2 -9.32 3.77 -81.61
CA SER A 2 -7.98 4.27 -81.30
C SER A 2 -7.93 4.57 -79.80
N VAL A 3 -7.01 3.92 -79.07
CA VAL A 3 -6.78 4.15 -77.65
C VAL A 3 -5.50 4.96 -77.50
N THR A 4 -5.65 6.23 -77.15
CA THR A 4 -4.57 7.15 -76.83
C THR A 4 -4.10 6.88 -75.40
N MET A 5 -2.84 6.50 -75.21
CA MET A 5 -2.22 6.41 -73.88
C MET A 5 -1.67 7.79 -73.48
N THR A 6 -2.22 8.38 -72.42
CA THR A 6 -1.65 9.55 -71.74
C THR A 6 -0.75 9.09 -70.60
N ASN A 7 0.54 9.46 -70.67
CA ASN A 7 1.50 9.30 -69.59
C ASN A 7 1.27 10.37 -68.52
N ASP A 8 0.58 10.01 -67.44
CA ASP A 8 0.55 10.80 -66.20
C ASP A 8 1.75 10.44 -65.33
N LEU A 9 2.75 11.32 -65.32
CA LEU A 9 4.03 11.16 -64.60
C LEU A 9 4.08 11.89 -63.25
N ASN A 10 2.93 12.18 -62.63
CA ASN A 10 2.86 12.88 -61.35
C ASN A 10 1.82 12.26 -60.39
N ALA A 11 2.10 11.05 -59.90
CA ALA A 11 1.39 10.51 -58.74
C ALA A 11 2.23 10.75 -57.47
N PRO A 12 1.69 11.39 -56.41
CA PRO A 12 2.39 11.49 -55.13
C PRO A 12 2.43 10.12 -54.45
N LEU A 13 3.64 9.57 -54.29
CA LEU A 13 3.93 8.34 -53.53
C LEU A 13 3.71 8.59 -52.03
N ASN A 14 2.45 8.57 -51.60
CA ASN A 14 2.09 8.42 -50.20
C ASN A 14 1.79 6.94 -49.94
N GLY A 15 2.61 6.31 -49.09
CA GLY A 15 2.25 5.05 -48.46
C GLY A 15 3.20 3.90 -48.75
N GLU A 16 4.47 4.03 -48.35
CA GLU A 16 5.26 2.83 -48.07
C GLU A 16 6.25 3.14 -46.95
N LYS A 17 5.96 2.63 -45.75
CA LYS A 17 6.96 2.44 -44.68
C LYS A 17 7.91 1.31 -45.12
N SER A 18 8.56 1.47 -46.27
CA SER A 18 9.51 0.51 -46.78
C SER A 18 10.86 0.71 -46.09
N ASN A 19 11.27 -0.36 -45.41
CA ASN A 19 12.62 -0.70 -44.99
C ASN A 19 13.71 0.32 -45.36
N CYS A 20 14.05 1.16 -44.39
CA CYS A 20 15.23 2.03 -44.43
C CYS A 20 16.55 1.23 -44.61
N LYS A 21 16.53 -0.10 -44.43
CA LYS A 21 17.67 -0.98 -44.62
C LYS A 21 18.02 -1.26 -46.09
N THR A 22 17.05 -1.24 -47.02
CA THR A 22 17.29 -1.66 -48.42
C THR A 22 17.60 -0.50 -49.37
N ARG A 23 17.16 0.73 -49.10
CA ARG A 23 17.46 1.90 -49.96
C ARG A 23 18.88 2.47 -49.81
N CYS A 24 19.67 2.00 -48.85
CA CYS A 24 21.08 2.42 -48.72
C CYS A 24 22.02 1.78 -49.75
N PHE A 25 21.63 0.68 -50.43
CA PHE A 25 22.55 -0.01 -51.34
C PHE A 25 22.43 0.42 -52.82
N GLU A 26 21.31 0.99 -53.25
CA GLU A 26 21.13 1.36 -54.67
C GLU A 26 21.56 2.79 -55.03
N LYS A 27 21.69 3.70 -54.05
CA LYS A 27 22.13 5.09 -54.29
C LYS A 27 23.64 5.33 -54.28
N VAL A 28 24.45 4.28 -54.15
CA VAL A 28 25.93 4.39 -54.12
C VAL A 28 26.54 4.50 -55.52
N LYS A 29 25.80 4.18 -56.60
CA LYS A 29 26.37 4.15 -57.96
C LYS A 29 26.34 5.46 -58.74
N THR A 30 25.59 6.47 -58.30
CA THR A 30 25.54 7.77 -59.00
C THR A 30 26.08 8.88 -58.11
N HIS A 31 27.36 9.19 -58.36
CA HIS A 31 28.12 10.37 -57.96
C HIS A 31 27.29 11.57 -57.47
N LYS A 32 27.37 11.86 -56.17
CA LYS A 32 27.45 13.23 -55.61
C LYS A 32 28.03 13.15 -54.19
N SER A 33 29.31 13.48 -54.07
CA SER A 33 30.11 13.45 -52.83
C SER A 33 29.60 14.40 -51.73
N TRP A 34 28.69 15.32 -52.07
CA TRP A 34 28.16 16.32 -51.14
C TRP A 34 27.00 15.81 -50.25
N LEU A 35 26.35 14.69 -50.62
CA LEU A 35 25.23 14.13 -49.84
C LEU A 35 25.64 13.25 -48.65
N TRP A 36 26.93 12.90 -48.52
CA TRP A 36 27.44 12.04 -47.45
C TRP A 36 27.69 12.77 -46.13
N LYS A 37 27.84 14.11 -46.16
CA LYS A 37 28.04 14.90 -44.93
C LYS A 37 26.78 15.03 -44.08
N ASP A 38 25.60 15.00 -44.69
CA ASP A 38 24.34 15.17 -43.95
C ASP A 38 23.69 13.85 -43.50
N MET A 39 23.94 12.72 -44.19
CA MET A 39 23.45 11.41 -43.73
C MET A 39 24.21 10.84 -42.52
N THR A 40 25.47 11.27 -42.30
CA THR A 40 26.28 10.79 -41.18
C THR A 40 25.91 11.46 -39.85
N THR A 41 25.42 12.70 -39.88
CA THR A 41 25.05 13.46 -38.68
C THR A 41 23.70 13.03 -38.10
N GLU A 42 22.69 12.71 -38.93
CA GLU A 42 21.40 12.20 -38.42
C GLU A 42 21.49 10.76 -37.87
N CYS A 43 22.29 9.90 -38.50
CA CYS A 43 22.47 8.53 -38.05
C CYS A 43 23.31 8.45 -36.76
N SER A 44 24.25 9.39 -36.57
CA SER A 44 25.03 9.56 -35.34
C SER A 44 24.16 9.98 -34.14
N LYS A 45 23.25 10.95 -34.32
CA LYS A 45 22.32 11.41 -33.27
C LYS A 45 21.40 10.30 -32.76
N LYS A 46 20.92 9.41 -33.64
CA LYS A 46 20.10 8.24 -33.25
C LYS A 46 20.87 7.20 -32.43
N LYS A 47 22.18 7.01 -32.67
CA LYS A 47 23.00 6.10 -31.86
C LYS A 47 23.18 6.62 -30.43
N ILE A 48 23.43 7.92 -30.26
CA ILE A 48 23.61 8.54 -28.93
C ILE A 48 22.32 8.42 -28.10
N GLY A 49 21.15 8.67 -28.69
CA GLY A 49 19.87 8.52 -27.98
C GLY A 49 19.58 7.09 -27.51
N CYS A 50 19.97 6.08 -28.30
CA CYS A 50 19.82 4.68 -27.91
C CYS A 50 20.76 4.31 -26.74
N TYR A 51 22.01 4.77 -26.76
CA TYR A 51 22.92 4.55 -25.63
C TYR A 51 22.44 5.24 -24.35
N VAL A 52 22.01 6.51 -24.42
CA VAL A 52 21.52 7.23 -23.23
C VAL A 52 20.29 6.56 -22.62
N THR A 53 19.35 6.08 -23.44
CA THR A 53 18.15 5.38 -22.94
C THR A 53 18.48 4.02 -22.33
N VAL A 54 19.39 3.25 -22.94
CA VAL A 54 19.83 1.94 -22.41
C VAL A 54 20.63 2.12 -21.11
N PHE A 55 21.62 3.03 -21.08
CA PHE A 55 22.38 3.32 -19.86
C PHE A 55 21.49 3.88 -18.75
N GLY A 56 20.53 4.76 -19.08
CA GLY A 56 19.54 5.27 -18.13
C GLY A 56 18.68 4.15 -17.54
N ALA A 57 18.19 3.22 -18.37
CA ALA A 57 17.41 2.07 -17.91
C ALA A 57 18.23 1.13 -17.02
N ILE A 58 19.51 0.90 -17.34
CA ILE A 58 20.43 0.08 -16.54
C ILE A 58 20.65 0.74 -15.16
N ILE A 59 20.99 2.02 -15.12
CA ILE A 59 21.21 2.76 -13.86
C ILE A 59 19.93 2.76 -13.02
N PHE A 60 18.78 3.01 -13.62
CA PHE A 60 17.49 2.97 -12.93
C PHE A 60 17.20 1.58 -12.34
N SER A 61 17.47 0.52 -13.10
CA SER A 61 17.28 -0.86 -12.63
C SER A 61 18.20 -1.18 -11.44
N ILE A 62 19.47 -0.73 -11.48
CA ILE A 62 20.42 -0.89 -10.38
C ILE A 62 19.91 -0.17 -9.13
N LEU A 63 19.46 1.09 -9.26
CA LEU A 63 18.91 1.85 -8.13
C LEU A 63 17.66 1.21 -7.54
N LEU A 64 16.80 0.64 -8.38
CA LEU A 64 15.61 -0.08 -7.94
C LEU A 64 16.00 -1.32 -7.13
N ILE A 65 16.91 -2.15 -7.63
CA ILE A 65 17.41 -3.35 -6.93
C ILE A 65 18.08 -2.96 -5.60
N LEU A 66 18.90 -1.90 -5.61
CA LEU A 66 19.59 -1.41 -4.41
C LEU A 66 18.59 -0.92 -3.37
N GLY A 67 17.64 -0.07 -3.75
CA GLY A 67 16.59 0.42 -2.86
C GLY A 67 15.75 -0.73 -2.29
N TRP A 68 15.49 -1.76 -3.10
CA TRP A 68 14.69 -2.91 -2.69
C TRP A 68 15.42 -3.76 -1.66
N SER A 69 16.72 -3.95 -1.88
CA SER A 69 17.61 -4.66 -0.97
C SER A 69 17.75 -3.93 0.36
N ILE A 70 17.99 -2.61 0.33
CA ILE A 70 18.07 -1.76 1.53
C ILE A 70 16.76 -1.84 2.32
N GLN A 71 15.62 -1.74 1.63
CA GLN A 71 14.33 -1.82 2.28
C GLN A 71 14.03 -3.20 2.88
N GLY A 72 14.45 -4.27 2.21
CA GLY A 72 14.35 -5.64 2.72
C GLY A 72 15.17 -5.84 3.99
N ILE A 73 16.39 -5.32 4.03
CA ILE A 73 17.26 -5.33 5.21
C ILE A 73 16.62 -4.52 6.35
N GLN A 74 16.18 -3.30 6.07
CA GLN A 74 15.53 -2.43 7.05
C GLN A 74 14.28 -3.09 7.66
N THR A 75 13.40 -3.64 6.82
CA THR A 75 12.19 -4.34 7.28
C THR A 75 12.54 -5.56 8.14
N SER A 76 13.58 -6.30 7.77
CA SER A 76 14.05 -7.47 8.54
C SER A 76 14.65 -7.08 9.88
N TRP A 77 15.37 -5.95 9.93
CA TRP A 77 15.92 -5.39 11.15
C TRP A 77 14.82 -4.88 12.09
N GLU A 78 13.83 -4.16 11.56
CA GLU A 78 12.71 -3.62 12.33
C GLU A 78 11.81 -4.73 12.88
N THR A 79 11.65 -5.82 12.12
CA THR A 79 10.93 -7.02 12.57
C THR A 79 11.81 -8.00 13.34
N LEU A 80 13.08 -7.67 13.62
CA LEU A 80 13.95 -8.54 14.42
C LEU A 80 13.34 -8.73 15.83
N GLY A 81 13.19 -9.98 16.25
CA GLY A 81 12.47 -10.35 17.49
C GLY A 81 11.01 -10.74 17.26
N CYS A 82 10.45 -10.48 16.07
CA CYS A 82 9.15 -11.00 15.64
C CYS A 82 9.33 -12.40 15.04
N GLY A 83 9.06 -13.44 15.83
CA GLY A 83 9.11 -14.81 15.34
C GLY A 83 8.58 -15.81 16.36
N PRO A 84 8.20 -17.03 15.91
CA PRO A 84 7.52 -18.01 16.75
C PRO A 84 8.36 -18.45 17.96
N LEU A 85 9.69 -18.45 17.82
CA LEU A 85 10.61 -18.79 18.93
C LEU A 85 10.62 -17.73 20.04
N MET A 86 10.47 -16.45 19.67
CA MET A 86 10.52 -15.34 20.62
C MET A 86 9.19 -15.16 21.37
N THR A 87 8.10 -15.70 20.83
CA THR A 87 6.74 -15.61 21.39
C THR A 87 6.21 -16.93 21.94
N ARG A 88 6.97 -18.03 21.85
CA ARG A 88 6.51 -19.40 22.17
C ARG A 88 5.87 -19.57 23.56
N ASN A 89 6.28 -18.76 24.54
CA ASN A 89 5.77 -18.78 25.91
C ASN A 89 5.34 -17.38 26.37
N TYR A 90 5.04 -16.49 25.43
CA TYR A 90 4.65 -15.13 25.77
C TYR A 90 3.16 -15.09 26.13
N GLY A 91 2.86 -14.78 27.39
CA GLY A 91 1.48 -14.52 27.82
C GLY A 91 1.06 -13.14 27.35
N TYR A 92 0.20 -13.08 26.34
CA TYR A 92 -0.40 -11.82 25.89
C TYR A 92 -1.22 -11.22 27.04
N LEU A 93 -0.80 -10.06 27.55
CA LEU A 93 -1.31 -9.49 28.79
C LEU A 93 -2.80 -9.13 28.73
N LYS A 94 -3.28 -8.77 27.54
CA LYS A 94 -4.60 -8.15 27.33
C LYS A 94 -5.37 -8.74 26.15
N GLY A 95 -4.99 -9.95 25.76
CA GLY A 95 -5.68 -10.72 24.76
C GLY A 95 -6.91 -11.42 25.31
N GLY A 96 -8.07 -10.77 25.22
CA GLY A 96 -9.36 -11.47 25.16
C GLY A 96 -9.73 -12.46 26.27
N HIS A 97 -9.50 -12.14 27.55
CA HIS A 97 -10.34 -12.57 28.70
C HIS A 97 -10.13 -11.60 29.87
N THR A 98 -10.94 -10.55 29.99
CA THR A 98 -11.36 -10.16 31.35
C THR A 98 -12.48 -11.12 31.73
N THR A 99 -12.41 -11.70 32.92
CA THR A 99 -13.52 -12.43 33.52
C THR A 99 -14.70 -11.49 33.72
N TRP A 100 -15.55 -11.36 32.71
CA TRP A 100 -16.91 -10.90 32.85
C TRP A 100 -17.82 -11.81 32.02
N LYS A 101 -18.61 -12.65 32.70
CA LYS A 101 -19.67 -13.52 32.15
C LYS A 101 -19.27 -14.76 31.31
N ASN A 102 -18.31 -15.57 31.78
CA ASN A 102 -18.39 -17.04 31.64
C ASN A 102 -18.58 -17.61 30.21
N THR A 103 -17.94 -17.03 29.20
CA THR A 103 -17.88 -17.58 27.84
C THR A 103 -16.43 -17.78 27.43
N THR A 104 -16.03 -19.02 27.16
CA THR A 104 -14.70 -19.44 26.68
C THR A 104 -14.35 -18.77 25.35
N PHE A 105 -13.48 -17.76 25.36
CA PHE A 105 -12.85 -17.17 24.17
C PHE A 105 -11.36 -17.46 24.24
N ASP A 106 -10.77 -17.95 23.16
CA ASP A 106 -9.35 -18.31 23.16
C ASP A 106 -8.50 -17.03 23.20
N ASN A 107 -7.80 -16.77 24.31
CA ASN A 107 -6.80 -15.70 24.46
C ASN A 107 -5.74 -15.75 23.36
N LYS A 108 -5.59 -16.91 22.71
CA LYS A 108 -4.75 -17.01 21.53
C LYS A 108 -5.31 -16.21 20.37
N PHE A 109 -6.62 -16.04 20.17
CA PHE A 109 -7.19 -15.43 18.96
C PHE A 109 -7.05 -13.90 18.94
N ASN A 110 -7.47 -13.24 20.02
CA ASN A 110 -7.41 -11.79 20.17
C ASN A 110 -6.31 -11.45 21.18
N ILE A 111 -5.23 -10.84 20.73
CA ILE A 111 -4.12 -10.37 21.59
C ILE A 111 -4.31 -8.93 22.09
N LEU A 112 -5.31 -8.23 21.53
CA LEU A 112 -5.77 -6.91 21.96
C LEU A 112 -7.23 -7.01 22.42
N PRO A 113 -7.69 -6.14 23.33
CA PRO A 113 -9.08 -6.07 23.74
C PRO A 113 -9.97 -5.65 22.58
N LEU A 114 -11.25 -6.01 22.66
CA LEU A 114 -12.25 -5.71 21.64
C LEU A 114 -12.46 -4.20 21.47
N ASP A 115 -12.46 -3.47 22.58
CA ASP A 115 -12.53 -2.02 22.63
C ASP A 115 -11.16 -1.46 23.05
N ASN A 116 -10.57 -0.64 22.19
CA ASN A 116 -9.27 -0.02 22.43
C ASN A 116 -9.17 1.36 21.76
N GLY A 117 -8.22 2.15 22.25
CA GLY A 117 -7.87 3.45 21.70
C GLY A 117 -6.53 3.43 20.98
N LEU A 118 -6.37 4.30 19.99
CA LEU A 118 -5.06 4.71 19.48
C LEU A 118 -4.85 6.18 19.80
N THR A 119 -3.94 6.46 20.73
CA THR A 119 -3.59 7.81 21.16
C THR A 119 -2.27 8.21 20.52
N SER A 120 -2.16 9.43 19.99
CA SER A 120 -0.93 9.88 19.31
C SER A 120 0.02 10.63 20.26
N PRO A 121 1.10 10.01 20.77
CA PRO A 121 2.16 10.76 21.45
C PRO A 121 3.07 11.52 20.45
N GLY A 122 2.98 11.26 19.14
CA GLY A 122 3.86 11.87 18.15
C GLY A 122 3.80 11.26 16.74
N ASN A 123 4.71 11.69 15.86
CA ASN A 123 4.58 11.49 14.40
C ASN A 123 4.81 10.06 13.90
N SER A 124 5.44 9.21 14.71
CA SER A 124 5.87 7.86 14.33
C SER A 124 5.37 6.78 15.28
N LYS A 125 4.59 7.16 16.30
CA LYS A 125 4.08 6.25 17.32
C LYS A 125 2.61 6.52 17.63
N TYR A 126 1.83 5.46 17.78
CA TYR A 126 0.51 5.50 18.41
C TYR A 126 0.51 4.54 19.59
N MET A 127 0.08 5.02 20.76
CA MET A 127 -0.13 4.17 21.92
C MET A 127 -1.47 3.46 21.78
N VAL A 128 -1.52 2.20 22.16
CA VAL A 128 -2.76 1.42 22.23
C VAL A 128 -3.20 1.37 23.68
N ASP A 129 -4.38 1.88 23.99
CA ASP A 129 -4.91 1.94 25.35
C ASP A 129 -6.23 1.18 25.45
N GLU A 130 -6.55 0.67 26.65
CA GLU A 130 -7.86 0.05 26.90
C GLU A 130 -8.95 1.14 27.01
N TRP A 131 -10.08 0.91 26.33
CA TRP A 131 -11.24 1.80 26.35
C TRP A 131 -12.44 1.08 26.95
N ASP A 132 -13.23 1.79 27.75
CA ASP A 132 -14.53 1.29 28.20
C ASP A 132 -15.58 1.53 27.10
N THR A 133 -16.61 0.71 27.12
CA THR A 133 -17.84 0.77 26.29
C THR A 133 -18.49 2.16 26.25
N SER A 134 -18.18 3.03 27.21
CA SER A 134 -18.64 4.42 27.34
C SER A 134 -17.76 5.46 26.62
N THR A 135 -16.85 5.05 25.73
CA THR A 135 -15.87 5.91 25.01
C THR A 135 -14.86 6.63 25.92
N GLN A 136 -14.72 6.17 27.16
CA GLN A 136 -13.77 6.72 28.11
C GLN A 136 -12.48 5.88 28.12
N GLN A 137 -11.35 6.56 27.94
CA GLN A 137 -10.03 5.94 28.07
C GLN A 137 -9.81 5.50 29.51
N VAL A 138 -9.56 4.21 29.73
CA VAL A 138 -9.31 3.64 31.07
C VAL A 138 -7.87 3.92 31.54
N GLY A 139 -7.01 4.38 30.61
CA GLY A 139 -5.66 4.87 30.90
C GLY A 139 -4.59 3.79 31.04
N VAL A 140 -4.92 2.52 30.76
CA VAL A 140 -3.94 1.42 30.75
C VAL A 140 -3.38 1.27 29.34
N VAL A 141 -2.09 1.56 29.19
CA VAL A 141 -1.34 1.42 27.93
C VAL A 141 -1.01 -0.05 27.73
N ILE A 142 -1.52 -0.63 26.64
CA ILE A 142 -1.30 -2.03 26.26
C ILE A 142 -0.02 -2.15 25.44
N GLY A 143 0.30 -1.13 24.65
CA GLY A 143 1.48 -1.15 23.80
C GLY A 143 1.52 0.05 22.88
N HIS A 144 2.30 -0.05 21.80
CA HIS A 144 2.38 1.01 20.81
C HIS A 144 2.68 0.48 19.42
N TRP A 145 2.07 1.13 18.42
CA TRP A 145 2.43 0.99 17.03
C TRP A 145 3.55 1.96 16.69
N THR A 146 4.64 1.44 16.14
CA THR A 146 5.71 2.25 15.54
C THR A 146 5.65 2.14 14.03
N ARG A 147 5.60 3.28 13.32
CA ARG A 147 5.77 3.34 11.87
C ARG A 147 7.22 3.58 11.51
N TYR A 148 7.77 2.65 10.76
CA TYR A 148 9.05 2.78 10.12
C TYR A 148 8.86 3.14 8.65
N SER A 149 9.36 4.31 8.26
CA SER A 149 9.31 4.75 6.87
C SER A 149 10.42 4.08 6.08
N GLY A 150 10.04 3.50 4.94
CA GLY A 150 10.99 3.01 3.96
C GLY A 150 11.05 3.87 2.70
N ILE A 151 11.94 3.47 1.80
CA ILE A 151 12.10 4.03 0.45
C ILE A 151 10.84 3.75 -0.38
N PHE A 152 10.36 2.52 -0.36
CA PHE A 152 9.25 2.06 -1.20
C PHE A 152 7.96 1.79 -0.42
N TRP A 153 8.06 1.37 0.83
CA TRP A 153 6.91 1.08 1.68
C TRP A 153 7.22 1.38 3.14
N SER A 154 6.18 1.57 3.94
CA SER A 154 6.30 1.66 5.39
C SER A 154 6.05 0.29 6.02
N THR A 155 6.77 0.01 7.10
CA THR A 155 6.53 -1.14 7.98
C THR A 155 5.97 -0.61 9.29
N TYR A 156 4.99 -1.31 9.84
CA TYR A 156 4.36 -0.98 11.11
C TYR A 156 4.56 -2.15 12.04
N VAL A 157 5.01 -1.88 13.26
CA VAL A 157 5.26 -2.91 14.26
C VAL A 157 4.53 -2.52 15.52
N PHE A 158 3.84 -3.48 16.11
CA PHE A 158 3.21 -3.33 17.42
C PHE A 158 4.11 -3.96 18.47
N ASP A 159 4.52 -3.12 19.41
CA ASP A 159 5.27 -3.51 20.60
C ASP A 159 4.32 -3.49 21.79
N ASP A 160 4.18 -4.63 22.47
CA ASP A 160 3.44 -4.75 23.75
C ASP A 160 4.10 -3.88 24.85
N GLU A 161 3.46 -3.72 26.00
CA GLU A 161 3.95 -2.98 27.17
C GLU A 161 5.37 -3.43 27.59
N ASN A 162 5.66 -4.73 27.43
CA ASN A 162 6.97 -5.32 27.69
C ASN A 162 7.98 -5.15 26.54
N GLN A 163 7.71 -4.28 25.57
CA GLN A 163 8.54 -4.05 24.37
C GLN A 163 8.77 -5.33 23.54
N LYS A 164 7.81 -6.25 23.57
CA LYS A 164 7.82 -7.46 22.75
C LYS A 164 7.01 -7.21 21.49
N LYS A 165 7.61 -7.48 20.34
CA LYS A 165 6.96 -7.40 19.04
C LYS A 165 5.95 -8.55 18.92
N THR A 166 4.68 -8.21 18.79
CA THR A 166 3.61 -9.21 18.74
C THR A 166 2.88 -9.21 17.40
N ILE A 167 2.77 -8.03 16.77
CA ILE A 167 2.14 -7.87 15.45
C ILE A 167 3.07 -7.06 14.56
N PHE A 168 3.09 -7.39 13.27
CA PHE A 168 3.65 -6.51 12.26
C PHE A 168 2.69 -6.39 11.09
N MET A 169 2.78 -5.25 10.41
CA MET A 169 2.04 -4.97 9.20
C MET A 169 2.98 -4.37 8.17
N ARG A 170 2.88 -4.86 6.93
CA ARG A 170 3.72 -4.40 5.82
C ARG A 170 2.91 -4.32 4.53
N SER A 171 3.30 -3.41 3.65
CA SER A 171 2.73 -3.36 2.30
C SER A 171 3.05 -4.64 1.52
N ARG A 172 2.09 -5.12 0.74
CA ARG A 172 2.31 -6.18 -0.26
C ARG A 172 2.82 -5.52 -1.53
N MET A 173 3.94 -6.01 -2.03
CA MET A 173 4.50 -5.53 -3.28
C MET A 173 3.78 -6.17 -4.47
N LEU A 174 3.79 -5.47 -5.60
CA LEU A 174 3.22 -5.94 -6.87
C LEU A 174 1.70 -6.11 -6.86
N THR A 175 1.01 -5.56 -5.87
CA THR A 175 -0.45 -5.47 -5.86
C THR A 175 -0.89 -4.11 -6.38
N MET A 176 -2.02 -4.08 -7.07
CA MET A 176 -2.63 -2.84 -7.50
C MET A 176 -3.31 -2.13 -6.32
N GLY A 177 -3.01 -0.84 -6.15
CA GLY A 177 -3.52 -0.02 -5.06
C GLY A 177 -2.87 -0.30 -3.70
N SER A 178 -3.53 0.16 -2.64
CA SER A 178 -3.08 -0.06 -1.27
C SER A 178 -3.39 -1.50 -0.84
N SER A 179 -2.35 -2.28 -0.54
CA SER A 179 -2.50 -3.60 0.05
C SER A 179 -1.50 -3.85 1.16
N HIS A 180 -1.98 -4.31 2.30
CA HIS A 180 -1.19 -4.54 3.50
C HIS A 180 -1.45 -5.95 4.01
N LYS A 181 -0.36 -6.62 4.40
CA LYS A 181 -0.39 -7.89 5.11
C LYS A 181 -0.13 -7.60 6.58
N ILE A 182 -1.05 -8.02 7.44
CA ILE A 182 -1.00 -7.91 8.89
C ILE A 182 -0.83 -9.33 9.42
N ALA A 183 0.19 -9.53 10.24
CA ALA A 183 0.59 -10.86 10.67
C ALA A 183 1.07 -10.80 12.13
N ARG A 184 0.82 -11.90 12.84
CA ARG A 184 1.35 -12.06 14.19
C ARG A 184 2.75 -12.64 14.15
N CYS A 185 3.53 -12.26 15.15
CA CYS A 185 4.90 -12.75 15.30
C CYS A 185 4.96 -14.23 15.67
N ASP A 186 3.93 -14.76 16.34
CA ASP A 186 3.85 -16.17 16.73
C ASP A 186 3.47 -17.13 15.59
N ARG A 187 2.88 -16.61 14.51
CA ARG A 187 2.37 -17.38 13.36
C ARG A 187 1.35 -18.46 13.74
N GLU A 188 0.67 -18.32 14.89
CA GLU A 188 -0.38 -19.28 15.28
C GLU A 188 -1.67 -19.07 14.46
N TYR A 189 -1.83 -17.91 13.81
CA TYR A 189 -3.01 -17.56 13.03
C TYR A 189 -2.67 -17.20 11.58
N GLU A 190 -3.67 -17.37 10.72
CA GLU A 190 -3.60 -16.92 9.34
C GLU A 190 -3.37 -15.41 9.26
N ASP A 191 -2.58 -15.03 8.27
CA ASP A 191 -2.31 -13.63 8.01
C ASP A 191 -3.57 -12.93 7.50
N VAL A 192 -3.79 -11.70 7.97
CA VAL A 192 -4.87 -10.85 7.50
C VAL A 192 -4.35 -9.95 6.40
N VAL A 193 -4.99 -9.97 5.25
CA VAL A 193 -4.65 -9.09 4.13
C VAL A 193 -5.75 -8.07 3.94
N VAL A 194 -5.41 -6.79 4.02
CA VAL A 194 -6.31 -5.71 3.64
C VAL A 194 -5.87 -5.16 2.29
N SER A 195 -6.79 -5.06 1.32
CA SER A 195 -6.46 -4.67 -0.05
C SER A 195 -7.60 -3.90 -0.69
N GLU A 196 -7.29 -2.79 -1.37
CA GLU A 196 -8.24 -2.14 -2.29
C GLU A 196 -8.59 -3.06 -3.46
N GLY A 197 -7.60 -3.80 -3.98
CA GLY A 197 -7.76 -4.66 -5.15
C GLY A 197 -8.29 -3.89 -6.36
N MET A 198 -9.28 -4.44 -7.05
CA MET A 198 -9.92 -3.76 -8.20
C MET A 198 -10.64 -2.46 -7.82
N ASN A 199 -11.00 -2.26 -6.54
CA ASN A 199 -11.60 -1.00 -6.10
C ASN A 199 -10.63 0.17 -6.22
N TYR A 200 -9.32 -0.09 -6.37
CA TYR A 200 -8.32 0.96 -6.60
C TYR A 200 -8.68 1.85 -7.78
N PHE A 201 -9.07 1.28 -8.93
CA PHE A 201 -9.44 2.08 -10.09
C PHE A 201 -10.69 2.91 -9.83
N THR A 202 -11.69 2.32 -9.18
CA THR A 202 -12.92 3.02 -8.82
C THR A 202 -12.63 4.17 -7.86
N ASN A 203 -11.82 3.95 -6.83
CA ASN A 203 -11.40 4.98 -5.88
C ASN A 203 -10.55 6.06 -6.59
N PHE A 204 -9.65 5.67 -7.49
CA PHE A 204 -8.83 6.59 -8.27
C PHE A 204 -9.69 7.52 -9.14
N PHE A 205 -10.61 6.97 -9.93
CA PHE A 205 -11.52 7.78 -10.75
C PHE A 205 -12.41 8.67 -9.87
N ARG A 206 -12.94 8.16 -8.74
CA ARG A 206 -13.71 8.96 -7.79
C ARG A 206 -12.94 10.17 -7.29
N ARG A 207 -11.68 9.97 -6.86
CA ARG A 207 -10.79 11.05 -6.42
C ARG A 207 -10.47 12.02 -7.57
N ALA A 208 -10.21 11.52 -8.77
CA ALA A 208 -9.91 12.35 -9.94
C ALA A 208 -11.08 13.25 -10.35
N PHE A 209 -12.32 12.79 -10.17
CA PHE A 209 -13.54 13.55 -10.48
C PHE A 209 -14.14 14.27 -9.26
N GLY A 210 -13.45 14.31 -8.12
CA GLY A 210 -13.89 15.06 -6.94
C GLY A 210 -15.09 14.46 -6.19
N TYR A 211 -15.39 13.18 -6.39
CA TYR A 211 -16.43 12.51 -5.59
C TYR A 211 -15.90 12.25 -4.17
N VAL A 212 -16.56 12.83 -3.17
CA VAL A 212 -16.30 12.60 -1.74
C VAL A 212 -16.93 11.26 -1.31
N GLN A 213 -16.40 10.17 -1.86
CA GLN A 213 -16.85 8.81 -1.53
C GLN A 213 -15.76 8.03 -0.80
N SER A 214 -16.28 7.19 0.08
CA SER A 214 -15.60 6.21 0.92
C SER A 214 -14.63 5.29 0.16
N ASP A 215 -13.35 5.29 0.57
CA ASP A 215 -12.40 4.27 0.12
C ASP A 215 -12.84 2.91 0.67
N THR A 216 -12.92 1.91 -0.22
CA THR A 216 -13.37 0.56 0.12
C THR A 216 -12.24 -0.45 0.01
N PHE A 217 -11.98 -1.18 1.08
CA PHE A 217 -10.94 -2.20 1.20
C PHE A 217 -11.56 -3.57 1.48
N LYS A 218 -11.02 -4.62 0.88
CA LYS A 218 -11.36 -6.01 1.15
C LYS A 218 -10.42 -6.57 2.22
N VAL A 219 -10.97 -7.23 3.22
CA VAL A 219 -10.25 -7.88 4.31
C VAL A 219 -10.34 -9.38 4.12
N TRP A 220 -9.17 -10.01 3.93
CA TRP A 220 -9.00 -11.44 3.74
C TRP A 220 -8.31 -12.04 4.95
N VAL A 221 -8.79 -13.19 5.43
CA VAL A 221 -8.10 -14.02 6.43
C VAL A 221 -7.70 -15.28 5.68
N GLY A 222 -6.39 -15.50 5.54
CA GLY A 222 -5.87 -16.51 4.60
C GLY A 222 -6.35 -16.20 3.18
N ASP A 223 -7.07 -17.15 2.59
CA ASP A 223 -7.65 -17.02 1.23
C ASP A 223 -9.14 -16.67 1.23
N LYS A 224 -9.76 -16.50 2.41
CA LYS A 224 -11.19 -16.22 2.55
C LYS A 224 -11.44 -14.71 2.70
N LEU A 225 -12.28 -14.14 1.83
CA LEU A 225 -12.84 -12.81 2.05
C LEU A 225 -13.73 -12.87 3.28
N VAL A 226 -13.39 -12.15 4.34
CA VAL A 226 -14.17 -12.15 5.60
C VAL A 226 -14.98 -10.88 5.76
N ALA A 227 -14.46 -9.74 5.30
CA ALA A 227 -15.11 -8.46 5.50
C ALA A 227 -14.67 -7.43 4.46
N THR A 228 -15.39 -6.31 4.45
CA THR A 228 -15.06 -5.10 3.69
C THR A 228 -14.95 -3.95 4.68
N ALA A 229 -13.78 -3.30 4.71
CA ALA A 229 -13.56 -2.07 5.46
C ALA A 229 -13.90 -0.87 4.57
N GLN A 230 -14.81 -0.03 5.03
CA GLN A 230 -15.28 1.15 4.31
C GLN A 230 -14.92 2.38 5.14
N GLU A 231 -14.03 3.22 4.62
CA GLU A 231 -13.79 4.54 5.21
C GLU A 231 -15.05 5.39 5.05
N MET A 232 -15.44 6.19 6.02
CA MET A 232 -16.56 7.11 5.92
C MET A 232 -16.07 8.55 6.02
N ASN A 233 -16.88 9.50 5.53
CA ASN A 233 -16.50 10.92 5.43
C ASN A 233 -16.22 11.59 6.79
N ASP A 234 -16.68 11.01 7.89
CA ASP A 234 -16.49 11.47 9.27
C ASP A 234 -15.21 10.93 9.92
N GLN A 235 -14.20 10.56 9.12
CA GLN A 235 -12.95 9.95 9.61
C GLN A 235 -13.23 8.72 10.47
N SER A 236 -14.06 7.84 9.93
CA SER A 236 -14.36 6.56 10.53
C SER A 236 -14.20 5.42 9.53
N ILE A 237 -14.12 4.20 10.04
CA ILE A 237 -13.96 2.98 9.26
C ILE A 237 -14.97 1.97 9.79
N ASP A 238 -15.89 1.55 8.92
CA ASP A 238 -16.83 0.47 9.22
C ASP A 238 -16.37 -0.82 8.58
N PHE A 239 -16.25 -1.88 9.36
CA PHE A 239 -15.93 -3.22 8.88
C PHE A 239 -17.21 -4.01 8.77
N LYS A 240 -17.65 -4.29 7.54
CA LYS A 240 -18.86 -5.06 7.25
C LYS A 240 -18.50 -6.50 6.91
N SER A 241 -19.14 -7.46 7.57
CA SER A 241 -18.96 -8.88 7.26
C SER A 241 -19.36 -9.16 5.81
N SER A 242 -18.54 -9.94 5.11
CA SER A 242 -18.83 -10.38 3.74
C SER A 242 -19.98 -11.39 3.67
N GLU A 243 -20.23 -12.12 4.77
CA GLU A 243 -21.26 -13.16 4.84
C GLU A 243 -22.63 -12.59 5.22
N THR A 244 -22.66 -11.68 6.22
CA THR A 244 -23.92 -11.16 6.77
C THR A 244 -24.23 -9.73 6.32
N GLY A 245 -23.25 -8.99 5.80
CA GLY A 245 -23.38 -7.56 5.47
C GLY A 245 -23.46 -6.62 6.67
N LEU A 246 -23.51 -7.15 7.90
CA LEU A 246 -23.59 -6.38 9.13
C LEU A 246 -22.23 -5.80 9.51
N THR A 247 -22.23 -4.64 10.18
CA THR A 247 -21.03 -4.08 10.79
C THR A 247 -20.58 -4.96 11.95
N VAL A 248 -19.33 -5.41 11.91
CA VAL A 248 -18.70 -6.30 12.91
C VAL A 248 -17.55 -5.65 13.67
N ALA A 249 -17.03 -4.54 13.16
CA ALA A 249 -16.10 -3.68 13.88
C ALA A 249 -16.22 -2.25 13.34
N THR A 250 -15.82 -1.29 14.16
CA THR A 250 -15.79 0.13 13.81
C THR A 250 -14.51 0.76 14.33
N ALA A 251 -14.00 1.75 13.61
CA ALA A 251 -12.97 2.65 14.11
C ALA A 251 -13.42 4.09 13.87
N ARG A 252 -13.44 4.92 14.90
CA ARG A 252 -13.96 6.29 14.84
C ARG A 252 -12.90 7.23 15.39
N LEU A 253 -12.59 8.29 14.65
CA LEU A 253 -11.80 9.38 15.21
C LEU A 253 -12.65 10.09 16.28
N TYR A 254 -12.10 10.20 17.49
CA TYR A 254 -12.79 10.83 18.61
C TYR A 254 -12.30 12.28 18.82
N LEU A 255 -11.00 12.47 19.07
CA LEU A 255 -10.40 13.78 19.34
C LEU A 255 -9.08 13.96 18.60
N LYS A 256 -9.04 14.89 17.63
CA LYS A 256 -7.87 15.31 16.83
C LYS A 256 -7.10 14.17 16.13
N ASP A 257 -6.40 13.36 16.90
CA ASP A 257 -5.59 12.22 16.45
C ASP A 257 -5.92 10.91 17.19
N ASP A 258 -6.86 10.92 18.13
CA ASP A 258 -7.23 9.77 18.95
C ASP A 258 -8.35 8.94 18.30
N TRP A 259 -8.10 7.65 18.10
CA TRP A 259 -9.06 6.73 17.48
C TRP A 259 -9.65 5.79 18.51
N HIS A 260 -10.95 5.60 18.48
CA HIS A 260 -11.62 4.50 19.18
C HIS A 260 -11.83 3.35 18.19
N VAL A 261 -11.40 2.14 18.54
CA VAL A 261 -11.62 0.91 17.76
C VAL A 261 -12.44 -0.06 18.60
N SER A 262 -13.56 -0.51 18.05
CA SER A 262 -14.48 -1.43 18.70
C SER A 262 -14.77 -2.62 17.79
N ASN A 263 -14.59 -3.84 18.30
CA ASN A 263 -14.89 -5.10 17.63
C ASN A 263 -16.05 -5.81 18.34
N HIS A 264 -17.01 -6.33 17.58
CA HIS A 264 -18.05 -7.18 18.15
C HIS A 264 -17.46 -8.53 18.60
N GLU A 265 -17.99 -9.14 19.66
CA GLU A 265 -17.49 -10.41 20.19
C GLU A 265 -17.46 -11.54 19.14
N LYS A 266 -18.48 -11.61 18.28
CA LYS A 266 -18.63 -12.63 17.24
C LYS A 266 -18.29 -12.04 15.87
N THR A 267 -17.01 -11.76 15.66
CA THR A 267 -16.49 -11.21 14.41
C THR A 267 -15.55 -12.20 13.71
N PRO A 268 -15.59 -12.29 12.37
CA PRO A 268 -14.62 -13.08 11.62
C PRO A 268 -13.25 -12.39 11.49
N ILE A 269 -13.12 -11.12 11.93
CA ILE A 269 -11.87 -10.35 11.90
C ILE A 269 -11.33 -10.23 13.32
N PRO A 270 -10.10 -10.69 13.61
CA PRO A 270 -9.56 -10.54 14.94
C PRO A 270 -9.30 -9.05 15.29
N ALA A 271 -9.47 -8.70 16.57
CA ALA A 271 -9.36 -7.31 17.05
C ALA A 271 -8.00 -6.67 16.74
N TRP A 272 -6.93 -7.47 16.78
CA TRP A 272 -5.59 -7.01 16.43
C TRP A 272 -5.45 -6.57 14.97
N ALA A 273 -6.20 -7.18 14.05
CA ALA A 273 -6.17 -6.81 12.65
C ALA A 273 -6.97 -5.52 12.38
N THR A 274 -8.12 -5.37 13.04
CA THR A 274 -8.88 -4.11 13.00
C THR A 274 -8.03 -2.96 13.54
N ASN A 275 -7.44 -3.13 14.72
CA ASN A 275 -6.58 -2.12 15.35
C ASN A 275 -5.36 -1.78 14.47
N ALA A 276 -4.69 -2.78 13.88
CA ALA A 276 -3.58 -2.55 12.95
C ALA A 276 -3.98 -1.75 11.71
N PHE A 277 -5.14 -2.08 11.11
CA PHE A 277 -5.65 -1.32 9.97
C PHE A 277 -5.99 0.13 10.35
N THR A 278 -6.59 0.34 11.52
CA THR A 278 -6.83 1.69 12.04
C THR A 278 -5.53 2.45 12.27
N ALA A 279 -4.50 1.81 12.84
CA ALA A 279 -3.20 2.45 13.05
C ALA A 279 -2.56 2.89 11.73
N MET A 280 -2.64 2.06 10.68
CA MET A 280 -2.21 2.44 9.33
C MET A 280 -2.89 3.75 8.88
N TRP A 281 -4.20 3.83 9.11
CA TRP A 281 -5.03 4.96 8.70
C TRP A 281 -4.73 6.22 9.52
N ALA A 282 -4.58 6.07 10.83
CA ALA A 282 -4.20 7.14 11.74
C ALA A 282 -2.85 7.76 11.33
N PHE A 283 -1.85 6.94 10.99
CA PHE A 283 -0.56 7.40 10.47
C PHE A 283 -0.65 8.13 9.11
N LYS A 284 -1.65 7.82 8.30
CA LYS A 284 -1.90 8.48 7.01
C LYS A 284 -2.52 9.86 7.25
N ILE A 285 -3.54 9.95 8.11
CA ILE A 285 -4.24 11.21 8.42
C ILE A 285 -3.33 12.20 9.14
N SER A 286 -2.57 11.76 10.14
CA SER A 286 -1.67 12.64 10.90
C SER A 286 -0.57 13.28 10.02
N LYS A 287 -0.15 12.59 8.94
CA LYS A 287 0.79 13.16 7.96
C LYS A 287 0.14 14.25 7.12
N SER A 288 -1.10 14.06 6.68
CA SER A 288 -1.84 15.02 5.85
C SER A 288 -2.16 16.31 6.59
N SER A 289 -2.57 16.21 7.87
CA SER A 289 -2.88 17.37 8.72
C SER A 289 -1.70 18.34 8.85
N LYS A 290 -0.49 17.81 9.00
CA LYS A 290 0.74 18.62 9.18
C LYS A 290 1.26 19.26 7.89
N SER A 291 0.91 18.72 6.74
CA SER A 291 1.26 19.32 5.44
C SER A 291 0.28 20.42 5.01
N SER A 292 -0.84 20.61 5.74
CA SER A 292 -1.74 21.73 5.48
C SER A 292 -1.10 23.04 5.96
N PRO A 293 -1.01 24.10 5.13
CA PRO A 293 -0.45 25.39 5.54
C PRO A 293 -1.14 26.01 6.76
N GLU A 294 -2.40 25.66 7.02
CA GLU A 294 -3.16 26.11 8.20
C GLU A 294 -2.55 25.61 9.53
N ALA A 295 -1.85 24.46 9.52
CA ALA A 295 -1.18 23.91 10.69
C ALA A 295 0.19 24.56 10.98
N MET A 296 0.70 25.44 10.10
CA MET A 296 1.94 26.20 10.33
C MET A 296 1.71 27.56 11.02
N HIS A 297 0.45 27.96 11.21
CA HIS A 297 0.07 29.25 11.79
C HIS A 297 -0.58 29.16 13.18
N MET A 298 -0.61 27.97 13.79
CA MET A 298 -0.97 27.75 15.20
C MET A 298 0.23 27.26 15.98
#